data_AF-A0A7J3MJE9-F1
#
_entry.id   AF-A0A7J3MJE9-F1
#
_cell.length_a   1.000
_cell.length_b   1.000
_cell.length_c   1.000
_cell.angle_alpha   90.00
_cell.angle_beta   90.00
_cell.angle_gamma   90.00
#
_symmetry.space_group_name_H-M   'P 1'
#
loop_
_entity.id
_entity.type
_entity.pdbx_description
1 polymer ?
#
loop_
_entity_poly.entity_id
_entity_poly.type
_entity_poly.pdbx_seq_one_letter_code
_entity_poly.pdbx_strand_id
1 'polypeptide(L)'
;MRGSGKNILTAIVERGHKPEYRQLYFKASEIRSILGDGECFFEIMVKGKTVVKKYNPERQRHQYMVPSWVGEPGREVEVELKRLSDEEVVENMLNSLPDYLRLELKPDFKGVMHMHGVAFPVEASKPEWNERHNAVCMDIRFKALSLRGRKVKSHVLRIAFKGYETSMAINYGETKGTVKEIRSEPQGVVAISYVDTENRFFEHRIMPT
;
A
#
# COMPACT_ATOMS: atom_id res chain seq x y z
N MET A 1 2.44 -19.36 -24.45
CA MET A 1 3.15 -20.49 -23.82
C MET A 1 3.11 -20.28 -22.32
N ARG A 2 2.39 -21.13 -21.58
CA ARG A 2 2.37 -21.10 -20.09
C ARG A 2 3.53 -21.96 -19.61
N GLY A 3 4.61 -21.33 -19.16
CA GLY A 3 5.74 -22.02 -18.54
C GLY A 3 5.33 -22.54 -17.16
N SER A 4 5.28 -23.86 -17.01
CA SER A 4 5.07 -24.59 -15.75
C SER A 4 6.36 -24.70 -14.94
N GLY A 5 7.10 -23.60 -14.78
CA GLY A 5 8.25 -23.51 -13.89
C GLY A 5 7.76 -23.18 -12.48
N LYS A 6 8.24 -23.90 -11.46
CA LYS A 6 7.97 -23.51 -10.07
C LYS A 6 8.42 -22.06 -9.89
N ASN A 7 7.53 -21.15 -9.52
CA ASN A 7 7.89 -19.75 -9.24
C ASN A 7 8.65 -19.60 -7.90
N ILE A 8 9.36 -20.66 -7.47
CA ILE A 8 10.06 -20.72 -6.20
C ILE A 8 11.53 -20.45 -6.48
N LEU A 9 12.09 -19.46 -5.80
CA LEU A 9 13.50 -19.10 -5.86
C LEU A 9 14.12 -19.12 -4.47
N THR A 10 15.42 -19.40 -4.43
CA THR A 10 16.23 -19.18 -3.22
C THR A 10 16.75 -17.74 -3.26
N ALA A 11 16.44 -16.98 -2.22
CA ALA A 11 16.97 -15.63 -2.00
C ALA A 11 18.02 -15.66 -0.88
N ILE A 12 19.08 -14.85 -1.02
CA ILE A 12 20.02 -14.61 0.07
C ILE A 12 19.48 -13.47 0.93
N VAL A 13 19.39 -13.69 2.23
CA VAL A 13 19.00 -12.67 3.19
C VAL A 13 20.22 -11.83 3.55
N GLU A 14 20.16 -10.54 3.31
CA GLU A 14 21.19 -9.57 3.68
C GLU A 14 20.70 -8.62 4.78
N ARG A 15 21.65 -7.96 5.46
CA ARG A 15 21.33 -6.94 6.48
C ARG A 15 20.66 -5.73 5.84
N GLY A 16 19.57 -5.27 6.44
CA GLY A 16 18.97 -3.97 6.10
C GLY A 16 19.70 -2.82 6.79
N HIS A 17 19.31 -1.59 6.41
CA HIS A 17 19.83 -0.36 7.01
C HIS A 17 19.39 -0.14 8.47
N LYS A 18 18.36 -0.86 8.94
CA LYS A 18 17.91 -0.89 10.34
C LYS A 18 17.59 -2.32 10.79
N PRO A 19 17.58 -2.61 12.11
CA PRO A 19 17.34 -3.95 12.64
C PRO A 19 16.01 -4.58 12.22
N GLU A 20 14.97 -3.77 12.02
CA GLU A 20 13.64 -4.22 11.61
C GLU A 20 13.56 -4.61 10.13
N TYR A 21 14.58 -4.31 9.32
CA TYR A 21 14.62 -4.55 7.88
C TYR A 21 15.70 -5.56 7.47
N ARG A 22 15.44 -6.24 6.35
CA ARG A 22 16.38 -7.11 5.62
C ARG A 22 16.34 -6.75 4.14
N GLN A 23 17.28 -7.27 3.39
CA GLN A 23 17.22 -7.25 1.93
C GLN A 23 17.19 -8.69 1.43
N LEU A 24 16.26 -9.01 0.55
CA LEU A 24 16.32 -10.26 -0.23
C LEU A 24 17.07 -9.96 -1.52
N TYR A 25 18.19 -10.63 -1.69
CA TYR A 25 18.95 -10.63 -2.93
C TYR A 25 18.54 -11.82 -3.79
N PHE A 26 18.25 -11.53 -5.05
CA PHE A 26 17.97 -12.52 -6.10
C PHE A 26 19.03 -12.44 -7.18
N LYS A 27 19.40 -13.58 -7.76
CA LYS A 27 20.21 -13.58 -8.99
C LYS A 27 19.36 -13.05 -10.14
N ALA A 28 19.94 -12.15 -10.94
CA ALA A 28 19.24 -11.48 -12.03
C ALA A 28 18.60 -12.46 -13.04
N SER A 29 19.33 -13.51 -13.41
CA SER A 29 18.83 -14.53 -14.35
C SER A 29 17.60 -15.27 -13.82
N GLU A 30 17.57 -15.57 -12.53
CA GLU A 30 16.49 -16.33 -11.89
C GLU A 30 15.23 -15.47 -11.79
N ILE A 31 15.32 -14.27 -11.21
CA ILE A 31 14.16 -13.38 -11.07
C ILE A 31 13.59 -12.95 -12.42
N ARG A 32 14.45 -12.70 -13.42
CA ARG A 32 14.03 -12.32 -14.78
C ARG A 32 13.30 -13.45 -15.49
N SER A 33 13.69 -14.71 -15.25
CA SER A 33 12.97 -15.87 -15.82
C SER A 33 11.51 -15.98 -15.34
N ILE A 34 11.17 -15.40 -14.18
CA ILE A 34 9.83 -15.41 -13.61
C ILE A 34 9.06 -14.11 -13.95
N LEU A 35 9.68 -12.94 -13.73
CA LEU A 35 9.00 -11.65 -13.87
C LEU A 35 9.05 -11.08 -15.29
N GLY A 36 9.99 -11.58 -16.11
CA GLY A 36 10.20 -11.17 -17.49
C GLY A 36 11.01 -9.87 -17.64
N ASP A 37 10.86 -9.25 -18.81
CA ASP A 37 11.67 -8.12 -19.27
C ASP A 37 11.01 -6.75 -19.07
N GLY A 38 9.81 -6.70 -18.48
CA GLY A 38 9.07 -5.46 -18.24
C GLY A 38 9.04 -5.07 -16.78
N GLU A 39 8.94 -3.77 -16.50
CA GLU A 39 8.58 -3.32 -15.16
C GLU A 39 7.21 -3.89 -14.74
N CYS A 40 7.08 -4.29 -13.49
CA CYS A 40 5.82 -4.77 -12.93
C CYS A 40 5.81 -4.68 -11.41
N PHE A 41 4.63 -4.84 -10.81
CA PHE A 41 4.52 -5.23 -9.42
C PHE A 41 4.61 -6.75 -9.28
N PHE A 42 5.14 -7.22 -8.15
CA PHE A 42 5.21 -8.64 -7.84
C PHE A 42 5.12 -8.90 -6.35
N GLU A 43 4.73 -10.12 -6.02
CA GLU A 43 4.67 -10.66 -4.68
C GLU A 43 5.89 -11.51 -4.39
N ILE A 44 6.36 -11.42 -3.15
CA ILE A 44 7.31 -12.34 -2.53
C ILE A 44 6.54 -13.02 -1.39
N MET A 45 6.18 -14.28 -1.59
CA MET A 45 5.53 -15.11 -0.59
C MET A 45 6.58 -15.90 0.18
N VAL A 46 6.59 -15.72 1.50
CA VAL A 46 7.55 -16.36 2.39
C VAL A 46 6.90 -16.57 3.77
N LYS A 47 7.01 -17.79 4.32
CA LYS A 47 6.40 -18.17 5.62
C LYS A 47 4.90 -17.84 5.70
N GLY A 48 4.16 -18.05 4.60
CA GLY A 48 2.72 -17.79 4.52
C GLY A 48 2.32 -16.31 4.56
N LYS A 49 3.29 -15.39 4.40
CA LYS A 49 3.06 -13.95 4.33
C LYS A 49 3.58 -13.40 3.02
N THR A 50 2.93 -12.34 2.55
CA THR A 50 3.24 -11.71 1.27
C THR A 50 3.92 -10.37 1.45
N VAL A 51 4.92 -10.09 0.62
CA VAL A 51 5.52 -8.77 0.47
C VAL A 51 5.36 -8.32 -0.97
N VAL A 52 4.84 -7.12 -1.20
CA VAL A 52 4.68 -6.54 -2.54
C VAL A 52 5.85 -5.60 -2.85
N LYS A 53 6.38 -5.70 -4.08
CA LYS A 53 7.49 -4.90 -4.59
C LYS A 53 7.29 -4.47 -6.05
N LYS A 54 7.97 -3.39 -6.44
CA LYS A 54 8.17 -3.03 -7.84
C LYS A 54 9.44 -3.70 -8.37
N TYR A 55 9.30 -4.47 -9.44
CA TYR A 55 10.40 -5.00 -10.24
C TYR A 55 10.76 -4.02 -11.35
N ASN A 56 12.07 -3.82 -11.54
CA ASN A 56 12.63 -3.15 -12.70
C ASN A 56 13.79 -4.04 -13.20
N PRO A 57 13.75 -4.49 -14.47
CA PRO A 57 14.74 -5.40 -15.05
C PRO A 57 16.12 -4.76 -15.28
N GLU A 58 16.20 -3.43 -15.33
CA GLU A 58 17.43 -2.66 -15.51
C GLU A 58 18.19 -2.44 -14.19
N ARG A 59 17.63 -2.86 -13.05
CA ARG A 59 18.33 -2.78 -11.76
C ARG A 59 19.60 -3.61 -11.80
N GLN A 60 20.73 -2.96 -11.50
CA GLN A 60 22.04 -3.64 -11.39
C GLN A 60 22.06 -4.71 -10.28
N ARG A 61 21.30 -4.50 -9.20
CA ARG A 61 21.16 -5.44 -8.10
C ARG A 61 19.69 -5.63 -7.75
N HIS A 62 19.21 -6.87 -7.83
CA HIS A 62 17.85 -7.26 -7.46
C HIS A 62 17.76 -7.49 -5.95
N GLN A 63 17.95 -6.40 -5.20
CA GLN A 63 17.81 -6.37 -3.75
C GLN A 63 16.51 -5.67 -3.36
N TYR A 64 15.69 -6.35 -2.57
CA TYR A 64 14.39 -5.83 -2.15
C TYR A 64 14.31 -5.76 -0.64
N MET A 65 13.98 -4.58 -0.12
CA MET A 65 13.86 -4.36 1.31
C MET A 65 12.58 -5.01 1.85
N VAL A 66 12.73 -5.96 2.77
CA VAL A 66 11.66 -6.72 3.40
C VAL A 66 11.74 -6.64 4.93
N PRO A 67 10.69 -7.06 5.67
CA PRO A 67 10.75 -7.14 7.12
C PRO A 67 11.76 -8.17 7.65
N SER A 68 12.22 -7.95 8.88
CA SER A 68 13.14 -8.85 9.59
C SER A 68 12.64 -10.27 9.81
N TRP A 69 11.32 -10.48 9.92
CA TRP A 69 10.75 -11.82 10.13
C TRP A 69 11.00 -12.79 8.96
N VAL A 70 11.41 -12.27 7.80
CA VAL A 70 11.72 -13.08 6.60
C VAL A 70 12.88 -14.04 6.88
N GLY A 71 13.94 -13.59 7.56
CA GLY A 71 15.06 -14.45 7.92
C GLY A 71 16.26 -13.71 8.51
N GLU A 72 17.25 -14.49 8.95
CA GLU A 72 18.50 -13.96 9.47
C GLU A 72 19.51 -13.67 8.35
N PRO A 73 20.30 -12.59 8.45
CA PRO A 73 21.32 -12.28 7.46
C PRO A 73 22.34 -13.41 7.26
N GLY A 74 22.74 -13.65 6.02
CA GLY A 74 23.65 -14.72 5.61
C GLY A 74 22.98 -16.08 5.41
N ARG A 75 21.65 -16.17 5.61
CA ARG A 75 20.88 -17.39 5.32
C ARG A 75 20.27 -17.32 3.93
N GLU A 76 20.08 -18.49 3.35
CA GLU A 76 19.24 -18.69 2.17
C GLU A 76 17.79 -18.94 2.63
N VAL A 77 16.83 -18.43 1.86
CA VAL A 77 15.41 -18.65 2.11
C VAL A 77 14.69 -18.92 0.79
N GLU A 78 13.85 -19.95 0.78
CA GLU A 78 12.96 -20.21 -0.34
C GLU A 78 11.77 -19.25 -0.29
N VAL A 79 11.49 -18.62 -1.42
CA VAL A 79 10.35 -17.72 -1.60
C VAL A 79 9.64 -18.04 -2.88
N GLU A 80 8.32 -17.87 -2.89
CA GLU A 80 7.53 -17.94 -4.12
C GLU A 80 7.32 -16.52 -4.65
N LEU A 81 7.57 -16.32 -5.94
CA LEU A 81 7.38 -15.06 -6.63
C LEU A 81 6.13 -15.11 -7.51
N LYS A 82 5.37 -14.04 -7.54
CA LYS A 82 4.23 -13.92 -8.45
C LYS A 82 4.18 -12.54 -9.06
N ARG A 83 4.21 -12.44 -10.39
CA ARG A 83 3.94 -11.18 -11.09
C ARG A 83 2.48 -10.80 -10.89
N LEU A 84 2.22 -9.53 -10.57
CA LEU A 84 0.87 -9.00 -10.40
C LEU A 84 0.48 -8.13 -11.58
N SER A 85 -0.78 -8.24 -12.01
CA SER A 85 -1.43 -7.23 -12.85
C SER A 85 -1.83 -6.00 -12.01
N ASP A 86 -2.12 -4.88 -12.67
CA ASP A 86 -2.61 -3.68 -11.99
C ASP A 86 -3.95 -3.95 -11.28
N GLU A 87 -4.81 -4.79 -11.86
CA GLU A 87 -6.08 -5.20 -11.27
C GLU A 87 -5.86 -6.02 -10.00
N GLU A 88 -4.96 -7.00 -10.01
CA GLU A 88 -4.62 -7.80 -8.82
C GLU A 88 -4.03 -6.92 -7.70
N VAL A 89 -3.22 -5.92 -8.06
CA VAL A 89 -2.68 -4.96 -7.09
C VAL A 89 -3.79 -4.15 -6.44
N VAL A 90 -4.74 -3.65 -7.23
CA VAL A 90 -5.91 -2.91 -6.71
C VAL A 90 -6.72 -3.83 -5.81
N GLU A 91 -7.09 -5.03 -6.27
CA GLU A 91 -7.89 -5.99 -5.51
C GLU A 91 -7.24 -6.33 -4.16
N ASN A 92 -5.96 -6.69 -4.16
CA ASN A 92 -5.21 -7.00 -2.93
C ASN A 92 -5.14 -5.78 -1.99
N MET A 93 -4.98 -4.57 -2.55
CA MET A 93 -5.01 -3.35 -1.77
C MET A 93 -6.38 -3.11 -1.12
N LEU A 94 -7.49 -3.31 -1.84
CA LEU A 94 -8.84 -3.14 -1.30
C LEU A 94 -9.16 -4.19 -0.23
N ASN A 95 -8.76 -5.43 -0.45
CA ASN A 95 -8.94 -6.52 0.52
C ASN A 95 -8.09 -6.34 1.80
N SER A 96 -7.06 -5.50 1.75
CA SER A 96 -6.21 -5.18 2.89
C SER A 96 -6.71 -3.99 3.73
N LEU A 97 -7.78 -3.33 3.29
CA LEU A 97 -8.36 -2.20 4.02
C LEU A 97 -9.04 -2.70 5.31
N PRO A 98 -9.02 -1.89 6.38
CA PRO A 98 -9.76 -2.22 7.58
C PRO A 98 -11.26 -2.26 7.31
N ASP A 99 -12.01 -3.11 8.03
CA ASP A 99 -13.43 -3.38 7.80
C ASP A 99 -14.34 -2.14 7.79
N TYR A 100 -13.94 -1.08 8.49
CA TYR A 100 -14.67 0.18 8.49
C TYR A 100 -14.51 1.00 7.21
N LEU A 101 -13.58 0.63 6.32
CA LEU A 101 -13.28 1.33 5.09
C LEU A 101 -13.50 0.40 3.89
N ARG A 102 -14.52 0.71 3.08
CA ARG A 102 -14.82 -0.02 1.85
C ARG A 102 -14.75 0.92 0.66
N LEU A 103 -14.12 0.48 -0.42
CA LEU A 103 -14.00 1.27 -1.65
C LEU A 103 -14.66 0.53 -2.81
N GLU A 104 -15.62 1.17 -3.47
CA GLU A 104 -16.29 0.66 -4.66
C GLU A 104 -15.89 1.52 -5.85
N LEU A 105 -14.94 1.04 -6.67
CA LEU A 105 -14.44 1.76 -7.84
C LEU A 105 -14.97 1.17 -9.14
N LYS A 106 -15.25 2.06 -10.11
CA LYS A 106 -15.45 1.71 -11.52
C LYS A 106 -14.11 1.63 -12.25
N PRO A 107 -14.07 1.08 -13.48
CA PRO A 107 -12.83 0.98 -14.27
C PRO A 107 -12.11 2.31 -14.55
N ASP A 108 -12.83 3.44 -14.49
CA ASP A 108 -12.28 4.79 -14.63
C ASP A 108 -11.74 5.39 -13.31
N PHE A 109 -11.61 4.56 -12.26
CA PHE A 109 -11.18 4.92 -10.91
C PHE A 109 -12.08 5.94 -10.20
N LYS A 110 -13.32 6.14 -10.67
CA LYS A 110 -14.34 6.91 -9.94
C LYS A 110 -15.26 5.97 -9.17
N GLY A 111 -15.72 6.40 -8.02
CA GLY A 111 -16.47 5.49 -7.16
C GLY A 111 -17.01 6.11 -5.89
N VAL A 112 -17.27 5.24 -4.92
CA VAL A 112 -17.73 5.60 -3.58
C VAL A 112 -16.83 4.94 -2.55
N MET A 113 -16.36 5.75 -1.60
CA MET A 113 -15.68 5.28 -0.41
C MET A 113 -16.66 5.31 0.76
N HIS A 114 -16.83 4.19 1.44
CA HIS A 114 -17.62 4.09 2.65
C HIS A 114 -16.69 4.09 3.86
N MET A 115 -16.86 5.06 4.76
CA MET A 115 -16.20 5.12 6.06
C MET A 115 -17.25 4.87 7.15
N HIS A 116 -17.23 3.72 7.82
CA HIS A 116 -18.27 3.28 8.76
C HIS A 116 -19.69 3.41 8.19
N GLY A 117 -19.85 3.01 6.91
CA GLY A 117 -21.12 3.11 6.18
C GLY A 117 -21.46 4.51 5.63
N VAL A 118 -20.72 5.56 6.02
CA VAL A 118 -20.90 6.92 5.46
C VAL A 118 -20.24 6.99 4.10
N ALA A 119 -21.03 7.30 3.07
CA ALA A 119 -20.60 7.30 1.67
C ALA A 119 -20.02 8.65 1.23
N PHE A 120 -18.83 8.61 0.62
CA PHE A 120 -18.16 9.76 0.01
C PHE A 120 -17.92 9.47 -1.48
N PRO A 121 -18.37 10.33 -2.40
CA PRO A 121 -17.95 10.25 -3.80
C PRO A 121 -16.45 10.49 -3.92
N VAL A 122 -15.74 9.63 -4.66
CA VAL A 122 -14.28 9.66 -4.76
C VAL A 122 -13.76 9.48 -6.17
N GLU A 123 -12.52 9.91 -6.38
CA GLU A 123 -11.69 9.60 -7.53
C GLU A 123 -10.33 9.08 -7.04
N ALA A 124 -9.97 7.85 -7.43
CA ALA A 124 -8.72 7.22 -7.08
C ALA A 124 -7.65 7.43 -8.17
N SER A 125 -6.38 7.46 -7.79
CA SER A 125 -5.27 7.34 -8.73
C SER A 125 -5.07 5.88 -9.14
N LYS A 126 -4.29 5.65 -10.20
CA LYS A 126 -3.70 4.34 -10.44
C LYS A 126 -2.72 4.00 -9.29
N PRO A 127 -2.50 2.70 -8.99
CA PRO A 127 -1.47 2.29 -8.06
C PRO A 127 -0.07 2.64 -8.58
N GLU A 128 0.75 3.25 -7.75
CA GLU A 128 2.12 3.64 -8.10
C GLU A 128 3.11 3.25 -7.00
N TRP A 129 4.34 2.92 -7.37
CA TRP A 129 5.38 2.64 -6.39
C TRP A 129 5.86 3.92 -5.71
N ASN A 130 5.89 3.92 -4.37
CA ASN A 130 6.45 5.01 -3.60
C ASN A 130 7.73 4.57 -2.89
N GLU A 131 8.89 5.02 -3.39
CA GLU A 131 10.21 4.64 -2.84
C GLU A 131 10.37 5.01 -1.36
N ARG A 132 9.82 6.16 -0.94
CA ARG A 132 9.91 6.61 0.46
C ARG A 132 9.16 5.68 1.42
N HIS A 133 8.03 5.14 1.00
CA HIS A 133 7.22 4.22 1.81
C HIS A 133 7.59 2.75 1.56
N ASN A 134 8.38 2.47 0.51
CA ASN A 134 8.70 1.12 0.04
C ASN A 134 7.42 0.27 -0.12
N ALA A 135 6.39 0.88 -0.72
CA ALA A 135 5.02 0.38 -0.81
C ALA A 135 4.39 0.79 -2.13
N VAL A 136 3.36 0.05 -2.54
CA VAL A 136 2.43 0.51 -3.58
C VAL A 136 1.46 1.50 -2.95
N CYS A 137 1.27 2.65 -3.57
CA CYS A 137 0.39 3.70 -3.08
C CYS A 137 -0.75 3.98 -4.05
N MET A 138 -1.93 4.26 -3.49
CA MET A 138 -3.09 4.75 -4.23
C MET A 138 -3.68 5.95 -3.48
N ASP A 139 -3.88 7.06 -4.20
CA ASP A 139 -4.46 8.28 -3.64
C ASP A 139 -5.96 8.33 -3.95
N ILE A 140 -6.79 8.40 -2.90
CA ILE A 140 -8.23 8.57 -2.99
C ILE A 140 -8.57 10.03 -2.72
N ARG A 141 -9.05 10.74 -3.74
CA ARG A 141 -9.46 12.14 -3.67
C ARG A 141 -10.96 12.24 -3.44
N PHE A 142 -11.37 13.08 -2.51
CA PHE A 142 -12.79 13.30 -2.23
C PHE A 142 -13.04 14.70 -1.66
N LYS A 143 -14.30 15.15 -1.73
CA LYS A 143 -14.75 16.39 -1.09
C LYS A 143 -15.63 16.04 0.10
N ALA A 144 -15.47 16.80 1.18
CA ALA A 144 -16.30 16.66 2.37
C ALA A 144 -16.50 18.02 3.03
N LEU A 145 -17.65 18.19 3.68
CA LEU A 145 -17.91 19.32 4.56
C LEU A 145 -17.06 19.17 5.81
N SER A 146 -16.09 20.07 5.99
CA SER A 146 -15.34 20.20 7.22
C SER A 146 -16.20 20.91 8.27
N LEU A 147 -16.47 20.24 9.38
CA LEU A 147 -17.22 20.85 10.50
C LEU A 147 -16.42 21.96 11.19
N ARG A 148 -15.08 21.88 11.12
CA ARG A 148 -14.20 22.99 11.46
C ARG A 148 -14.33 24.07 10.39
N GLY A 149 -14.99 25.18 10.72
CA GLY A 149 -15.21 26.32 9.83
C GLY A 149 -16.34 26.16 8.81
N ARG A 150 -17.09 25.04 8.83
CA ARG A 150 -18.27 24.77 7.99
C ARG A 150 -18.06 25.05 6.50
N LYS A 151 -16.98 24.51 5.92
CA LYS A 151 -16.63 24.68 4.50
C LYS A 151 -16.35 23.33 3.85
N VAL A 152 -16.81 23.17 2.62
CA VAL A 152 -16.43 22.02 1.78
C VAL A 152 -14.96 22.15 1.40
N LYS A 153 -14.18 21.09 1.63
CA LYS A 153 -12.76 21.03 1.28
C LYS A 153 -12.42 19.73 0.58
N SER A 154 -11.36 19.78 -0.23
CA SER A 154 -10.74 18.61 -0.84
C SER A 154 -9.87 17.87 0.17
N HIS A 155 -9.93 16.55 0.12
CA HIS A 155 -9.16 15.63 0.94
C HIS A 155 -8.47 14.63 0.03
N VAL A 156 -7.30 14.15 0.46
CA VAL A 156 -6.65 12.98 -0.16
C VAL A 156 -6.35 11.97 0.92
N LEU A 157 -6.93 10.78 0.82
CA LEU A 157 -6.57 9.61 1.62
C LEU A 157 -5.63 8.74 0.79
N ARG A 158 -4.36 8.67 1.18
CA ARG A 158 -3.37 7.78 0.59
C ARG A 158 -3.40 6.44 1.30
N ILE A 159 -3.59 5.37 0.54
CA ILE A 159 -3.36 3.99 0.98
C ILE A 159 -1.94 3.60 0.58
N ALA A 160 -1.17 3.03 1.50
CA ALA A 160 0.15 2.46 1.23
C ALA A 160 0.15 0.98 1.61
N PHE A 161 0.26 0.11 0.60
CA PHE A 161 0.15 -1.33 0.67
C PHE A 161 1.51 -2.00 0.46
N LYS A 162 1.93 -2.84 1.42
CA LYS A 162 3.19 -3.59 1.37
C LYS A 162 3.00 -5.09 1.22
N GLY A 163 1.77 -5.59 1.10
CA GLY A 163 1.42 -7.02 1.14
C GLY A 163 1.16 -7.53 2.57
N TYR A 164 2.07 -7.25 3.50
CA TYR A 164 1.97 -7.68 4.91
C TYR A 164 1.43 -6.60 5.85
N GLU A 165 1.26 -5.38 5.35
CA GLU A 165 0.84 -4.21 6.11
C GLU A 165 0.18 -3.21 5.14
N THR A 166 -0.91 -2.60 5.63
CA THR A 166 -1.56 -1.47 4.98
C THR A 166 -1.59 -0.30 5.94
N SER A 167 -1.09 0.84 5.48
CA SER A 167 -1.08 2.08 6.25
C SER A 167 -1.77 3.18 5.46
N MET A 168 -2.30 4.16 6.17
CA MET A 168 -3.03 5.27 5.56
C MET A 168 -2.46 6.61 6.01
N ALA A 169 -2.46 7.57 5.09
CA ALA A 169 -2.14 8.96 5.39
C ALA A 169 -3.21 9.86 4.81
N ILE A 170 -3.58 10.91 5.53
CA ILE A 170 -4.54 11.91 5.05
C ILE A 170 -3.83 13.23 4.79
N ASN A 171 -4.21 13.89 3.70
CA ASN A 171 -3.87 15.27 3.40
C ASN A 171 -5.15 16.11 3.36
N TYR A 172 -5.17 17.15 4.19
CA TYR A 172 -6.26 18.10 4.35
C TYR A 172 -5.70 19.53 4.44
N GLY A 173 -5.96 20.33 3.40
CA GLY A 173 -5.44 21.70 3.32
C GLY A 173 -3.91 21.73 3.46
N GLU A 174 -3.42 22.35 4.54
CA GLU A 174 -1.98 22.42 4.86
C GLU A 174 -1.52 21.31 5.81
N THR A 175 -2.45 20.52 6.36
CA THR A 175 -2.14 19.47 7.33
C THR A 175 -2.08 18.10 6.66
N LYS A 176 -1.03 17.33 6.97
CA LYS A 176 -0.86 15.95 6.51
C LYS A 176 -0.38 15.08 7.65
N GLY A 177 -0.79 13.82 7.67
CA GLY A 177 -0.27 12.88 8.65
C GLY A 177 -0.77 11.46 8.47
N THR A 178 -0.18 10.55 9.25
CA THR A 178 -0.55 9.15 9.28
C THR A 178 -1.84 8.99 10.06
N VAL A 179 -2.85 8.38 9.43
CA VAL A 179 -4.14 8.07 10.05
C VAL A 179 -3.90 7.08 11.19
N LYS A 180 -4.44 7.38 12.36
CA LYS A 180 -4.43 6.50 13.53
C LYS A 180 -5.78 5.82 13.72
N GLU A 181 -6.86 6.56 13.50
CA GLU A 181 -8.21 6.06 13.71
C GLU A 181 -9.20 6.81 12.81
N ILE A 182 -10.19 6.08 12.32
CA ILE A 182 -11.39 6.66 11.69
C ILE A 182 -12.58 6.15 12.51
N ARG A 183 -13.45 7.06 12.96
CA ARG A 183 -14.63 6.75 13.78
C ARG A 183 -15.88 7.31 13.13
N SER A 184 -16.99 6.58 13.27
CA SER A 184 -18.30 7.17 13.08
C SER A 184 -18.72 7.94 14.33
N GLU A 185 -19.35 9.08 14.09
CA GLU A 185 -20.07 9.87 15.07
C GLU A 185 -21.56 9.95 14.63
N PRO A 186 -22.48 10.33 15.53
CA PRO A 186 -23.89 10.48 15.17
C PRO A 186 -24.10 11.40 13.96
N GLN A 187 -25.25 11.25 13.29
CA GLN A 187 -25.67 12.12 12.18
C GLN A 187 -24.79 12.02 10.92
N GLY A 188 -24.09 10.90 10.72
CA GLY A 188 -23.26 10.69 9.52
C GLY A 188 -21.94 11.47 9.53
N VAL A 189 -21.49 11.89 10.72
CA VAL A 189 -20.18 12.50 10.91
C VAL A 189 -19.11 11.42 10.96
N VAL A 190 -17.98 11.67 10.31
CA VAL A 190 -16.78 10.84 10.41
C VAL A 190 -15.66 11.66 11.03
N ALA A 191 -15.07 11.14 12.11
CA ALA A 191 -13.91 11.71 12.77
C ALA A 191 -12.65 10.95 12.32
N ILE A 192 -11.67 11.67 11.79
CA ILE A 192 -10.38 11.12 11.35
C ILE A 192 -9.28 11.67 12.26
N SER A 193 -8.67 10.79 13.03
CA SER A 193 -7.53 11.09 13.89
C SER A 193 -6.23 10.74 13.18
N TYR A 194 -5.26 11.65 13.17
CA TYR A 194 -3.99 11.44 12.51
C TYR A 194 -2.85 12.21 13.20
N VAL A 195 -1.62 11.80 12.91
CA VAL A 195 -0.41 12.34 13.52
C VAL A 195 0.55 12.81 12.43
N ASP A 196 1.06 14.03 12.56
CA ASP A 196 2.02 14.58 11.59
C ASP A 196 3.46 14.07 11.81
N THR A 197 4.41 14.61 11.06
CA THR A 197 5.83 14.24 11.17
C THR A 197 6.49 14.69 12.46
N GLU A 198 5.88 15.61 13.22
CA GLU A 198 6.35 16.12 14.51
C GLU A 198 5.64 15.42 15.69
N ASN A 199 4.91 14.34 15.43
CA ASN A 199 4.10 13.62 16.41
C ASN A 199 2.95 14.44 17.03
N ARG A 200 2.52 15.53 16.38
CA ARG A 200 1.35 16.30 16.83
C ARG A 200 0.07 15.59 16.43
N PHE A 201 -0.85 15.46 17.38
CA PHE A 201 -2.15 14.83 17.17
C PHE A 201 -3.16 15.83 16.60
N PHE A 202 -3.91 15.39 15.59
CA PHE A 202 -5.00 16.14 14.99
C PHE A 202 -6.23 15.25 14.85
N GLU A 203 -7.40 15.86 14.95
CA GLU A 203 -8.68 15.23 14.68
C GLU A 203 -9.52 16.14 13.79
N HIS A 204 -10.00 15.60 12.67
CA HIS A 204 -10.91 16.30 11.76
C HIS A 204 -12.24 15.59 11.65
N ARG A 205 -13.32 16.35 11.81
CA ARG A 205 -14.70 15.89 11.62
C ARG A 205 -15.22 16.34 10.26
N ILE A 206 -15.68 15.37 9.48
CA ILE A 206 -16.16 15.57 8.13
C ILE A 206 -17.53 14.95 7.93
N MET A 207 -18.29 15.49 6.98
CA MET A 207 -19.54 14.92 6.47
C MET A 207 -19.52 14.89 4.94
N PRO A 208 -20.28 13.98 4.31
CA PRO A 208 -20.53 14.05 2.87
C PRO A 208 -21.12 15.41 2.46
N THR A 209 -20.85 15.83 1.22
CA THR A 209 -21.40 17.06 0.61
C THR A 209 -22.71 16.80 -0.11
#